data_AF-A0A951H9D5-F1
#
_entry.id   AF-A0A951H9D5-F1
#
_cell.length_a   1.000
_cell.length_b   1.000
_cell.length_c   1.000
_cell.angle_alpha   90.00
_cell.angle_beta   90.00
_cell.angle_gamma   90.00
#
_symmetry.space_group_name_H-M   'P 1'
#
loop_
_entity.id
_entity.type
_entity.pdbx_description
1 polymer ?
#
loop_
_entity_poly.entity_id
_entity_poly.type
_entity_poly.pdbx_seq_one_letter_code
_entity_poly.pdbx_strand_id
1 'polypeptide(L)'
;MSKQQAQTAIKPSPMNLPNSIKGHPAAKLRRRDIQRYVKRIIHQGKGYQSTVYLIEVEGAQAIVKDFATAPKLFRRFVAPFLLRREARALQYLNGTPGVPRLYGRIDPLAITMEYIEGTPLSEFKQGELAPEVFPRVQQTIDAIHARGVAHGDVKRRSNLILTPQGEVFVIDFAAAIIGRRPLHPIMNWLQHQMAAVDDKSLPRLKKAVAPELLTEADWEKLNNPTGLERLARRLLNR
;
A
#
# COMPACT_ATOMS: atom_id res chain seq x y z
N MET A 1 -45.09 2.87 -7.04
CA MET A 1 -44.14 3.78 -7.73
C MET A 1 -43.18 4.29 -6.65
N SER A 2 -41.86 4.22 -6.70
CA SER A 2 -40.92 4.16 -7.81
C SER A 2 -39.55 3.66 -7.31
N LYS A 3 -38.96 2.71 -8.05
CA LYS A 3 -37.54 2.52 -8.41
C LYS A 3 -36.48 2.48 -7.29
N GLN A 4 -35.93 1.29 -6.99
CA GLN A 4 -34.70 0.75 -7.60
C GLN A 4 -33.48 1.69 -7.47
N GLN A 5 -32.56 1.37 -6.55
CA GLN A 5 -31.13 1.41 -6.81
C GLN A 5 -30.47 0.19 -6.17
N ALA A 6 -30.46 -0.90 -6.93
CA ALA A 6 -29.58 -2.03 -6.67
C ALA A 6 -28.13 -1.54 -6.81
N GLN A 7 -27.37 -1.56 -5.71
CA GLN A 7 -25.93 -1.35 -5.75
C GLN A 7 -25.30 -2.53 -6.49
N THR A 8 -24.98 -2.30 -7.76
CA THR A 8 -24.31 -3.26 -8.63
C THR A 8 -22.97 -3.64 -7.99
N ALA A 9 -22.86 -4.91 -7.60
CA ALA A 9 -21.61 -5.50 -7.16
C ALA A 9 -20.56 -5.31 -8.27
N ILE A 10 -19.55 -4.47 -8.03
CA ILE A 10 -18.38 -4.38 -8.90
C ILE A 10 -17.60 -5.67 -8.72
N LYS A 11 -17.93 -6.66 -9.55
CA LYS A 11 -17.12 -7.86 -9.79
C LYS A 11 -15.76 -7.35 -10.29
N PRO A 12 -14.61 -7.76 -9.72
CA PRO A 12 -13.32 -7.36 -10.28
C PRO A 12 -13.17 -7.98 -11.67
N SER A 13 -13.38 -7.17 -12.72
CA SER A 13 -13.13 -7.52 -14.11
C SER A 13 -11.65 -7.87 -14.32
N PRO A 14 -11.33 -8.78 -15.26
CA PRO A 14 -9.95 -9.10 -15.60
C PRO A 14 -9.23 -7.85 -16.14
N MET A 15 -8.14 -7.48 -15.46
CA MET A 15 -7.00 -6.69 -15.95
C MET A 15 -7.29 -5.47 -16.87
N ASN A 16 -8.41 -4.78 -16.70
CA ASN A 16 -8.71 -3.56 -17.45
C ASN A 16 -8.45 -2.33 -16.57
N LEU A 17 -7.20 -1.85 -16.62
CA LEU A 17 -6.85 -0.51 -16.13
C LEU A 17 -7.67 0.54 -16.90
N PRO A 18 -8.24 1.56 -16.24
CA PRO A 18 -8.96 2.63 -16.92
C PRO A 18 -8.08 3.39 -17.92
N ASN A 19 -8.69 3.97 -18.96
CA ASN A 19 -7.98 4.55 -20.11
C ASN A 19 -7.00 5.68 -19.75
N SER A 20 -7.24 6.42 -18.66
CA SER A 20 -6.33 7.49 -18.18
C SER A 20 -4.97 6.96 -17.68
N ILE A 21 -4.87 5.66 -17.38
CA ILE A 21 -3.65 5.01 -16.87
C ILE A 21 -2.89 4.31 -18.00
N LYS A 22 -3.61 3.81 -19.01
CA LYS A 22 -3.03 3.19 -20.21
C LYS A 22 -2.19 4.17 -21.06
N GLY A 23 -2.34 5.48 -20.83
CA GLY A 23 -1.64 6.54 -21.54
C GLY A 23 -0.22 6.84 -21.03
N HIS A 24 0.15 6.39 -19.82
CA HIS A 24 1.50 6.67 -19.31
C HIS A 24 2.55 5.87 -20.10
N PRO A 25 3.65 6.48 -20.59
CA PRO A 25 4.67 5.77 -21.38
C PRO A 25 5.23 4.52 -20.68
N ALA A 26 5.44 4.61 -19.37
CA ALA A 26 5.86 3.49 -18.52
C ALA A 26 4.87 2.31 -18.42
N ALA A 27 3.62 2.44 -18.87
CA ALA A 27 2.65 1.34 -18.88
C ALA A 27 2.99 0.26 -19.92
N LYS A 28 3.72 0.63 -20.99
CA LYS A 28 4.14 -0.27 -22.09
C LYS A 28 5.60 -0.72 -21.97
N LEU A 29 6.25 -0.41 -20.86
CA LEU A 29 7.68 -0.71 -20.64
C LEU A 29 7.93 -2.22 -20.65
N ARG A 30 8.97 -2.65 -21.38
CA ARG A 30 9.41 -4.05 -21.41
C ARG A 30 10.60 -4.26 -20.47
N ARG A 31 10.74 -5.47 -19.92
CA ARG A 31 11.85 -5.88 -19.03
C ARG A 31 13.22 -5.45 -19.54
N ARG A 32 13.52 -5.74 -20.81
CA ARG A 32 14.82 -5.47 -21.43
C ARG A 32 15.18 -3.97 -21.49
N ASP A 33 14.17 -3.11 -21.39
CA ASP A 33 14.33 -1.67 -21.54
C ASP A 33 14.42 -0.94 -20.19
N ILE A 34 14.12 -1.60 -19.05
CA ILE A 34 14.12 -0.97 -17.71
C ILE A 34 15.41 -0.19 -17.47
N GLN A 35 16.56 -0.84 -17.66
CA GLN A 35 17.87 -0.25 -17.34
C GLN A 35 18.19 0.99 -18.18
N ARG A 36 17.62 1.11 -19.39
CA ARG A 36 17.83 2.27 -20.28
C ARG A 36 17.18 3.54 -19.74
N TYR A 37 16.12 3.38 -18.92
CA TYR A 37 15.33 4.48 -18.40
C TYR A 37 15.59 4.75 -16.91
N VAL A 38 16.50 4.01 -16.25
CA VAL A 38 16.81 4.22 -14.83
C VAL A 38 17.50 5.58 -14.65
N LYS A 39 16.85 6.47 -13.91
CA LYS A 39 17.42 7.75 -13.47
C LYS A 39 18.21 7.59 -12.18
N ARG A 40 17.67 6.84 -11.22
CA ARG A 40 18.35 6.45 -9.97
C ARG A 40 17.73 5.20 -9.34
N ILE A 41 18.49 4.57 -8.45
CA ILE A 41 18.00 3.49 -7.59
C ILE A 41 17.51 4.14 -6.28
N ILE A 42 16.22 4.02 -5.99
CA ILE A 42 15.64 4.50 -4.73
C ILE A 42 15.96 3.53 -3.60
N HIS A 43 15.85 2.24 -3.88
CA HIS A 43 16.18 1.18 -2.92
C HIS A 43 16.84 0.02 -3.62
N GLN A 44 18.04 -0.36 -3.18
CA GLN A 44 18.73 -1.54 -3.68
C GLN A 44 18.23 -2.76 -2.91
N GLY A 45 17.48 -3.64 -3.59
CA GLY A 45 16.94 -4.85 -2.98
C GLY A 45 18.06 -5.78 -2.49
N LYS A 46 17.95 -6.25 -1.24
CA LYS A 46 18.80 -7.29 -0.66
C LYS A 46 17.95 -8.50 -0.25
N GLY A 47 18.43 -9.71 -0.53
CA GLY A 47 17.72 -10.95 -0.18
C GLY A 47 16.34 -11.03 -0.82
N TYR A 48 15.28 -10.97 0.00
CA TYR A 48 13.88 -11.10 -0.43
C TYR A 48 13.20 -9.77 -0.75
N GLN A 49 13.94 -8.66 -0.74
CA GLN A 49 13.42 -7.33 -1.09
C GLN A 49 13.55 -7.07 -2.59
N SER A 50 12.58 -6.35 -3.16
CA SER A 50 12.69 -5.84 -4.54
C SER A 50 13.65 -4.66 -4.61
N THR A 51 14.35 -4.52 -5.72
CA THR A 51 14.98 -3.26 -6.10
C THR A 51 13.91 -2.29 -6.59
N VAL A 52 14.03 -1.02 -6.20
CA VAL A 52 13.10 0.05 -6.59
C VAL A 52 13.85 1.08 -7.40
N TYR A 53 13.47 1.24 -8.66
CA TYR A 53 14.06 2.20 -9.59
C TYR A 53 13.13 3.38 -9.80
N LEU A 54 13.68 4.59 -9.79
CA LEU A 54 13.06 5.74 -10.44
C LEU A 54 13.46 5.69 -11.91
N ILE A 55 12.47 5.61 -12.80
CA ILE A 55 12.66 5.66 -14.23
C ILE A 55 12.06 6.93 -14.82
N GLU A 56 12.57 7.35 -15.97
CA GLU A 56 12.02 8.46 -16.75
C GLU A 56 11.85 8.00 -18.20
N VAL A 57 10.60 7.97 -18.69
CA VAL A 57 10.25 7.53 -20.04
C VAL A 57 9.52 8.66 -20.73
N GLU A 58 10.07 9.18 -21.82
CA GLU A 58 9.51 10.31 -22.57
C GLU A 58 9.24 11.54 -21.67
N GLY A 59 10.15 11.82 -20.72
CA GLY A 59 10.03 12.92 -19.76
C GLY A 59 9.09 12.66 -18.58
N ALA A 60 8.37 11.53 -18.56
CA ALA A 60 7.47 11.17 -17.47
C ALA A 60 8.14 10.20 -16.47
N GLN A 61 8.06 10.53 -15.18
CA GLN A 61 8.65 9.72 -14.11
C GLN A 61 7.73 8.60 -13.62
N ALA A 62 8.32 7.46 -13.30
CA ALA A 62 7.62 6.31 -12.72
C ALA A 62 8.53 5.49 -11.81
N ILE A 63 7.92 4.65 -10.97
CA ILE A 63 8.60 3.66 -10.16
C ILE A 63 8.51 2.29 -10.81
N VAL A 64 9.64 1.59 -10.85
CA VAL A 64 9.69 0.15 -11.14
C VAL A 64 10.10 -0.59 -9.86
N LYS A 65 9.24 -1.50 -9.40
CA LYS A 65 9.60 -2.51 -8.38
C LYS A 65 10.01 -3.80 -9.08
N ASP A 66 11.19 -4.30 -8.76
CA ASP A 66 11.81 -5.42 -9.46
C ASP A 66 12.40 -6.48 -8.51
N PHE A 67 11.96 -7.73 -8.64
CA PHE A 67 12.51 -8.88 -7.92
C PHE A 67 13.54 -9.71 -8.72
N ALA A 68 14.09 -9.19 -9.82
CA ALA A 68 15.07 -9.89 -10.64
C ALA A 68 16.35 -10.29 -9.86
N THR A 69 16.72 -9.50 -8.86
CA THR A 69 17.89 -9.72 -7.98
C THR A 69 17.62 -10.69 -6.83
N ALA A 70 16.36 -11.12 -6.62
CA ALA A 70 16.00 -12.01 -5.53
C ALA A 70 16.43 -13.47 -5.78
N PRO A 71 16.63 -14.29 -4.73
CA PRO A 71 17.01 -15.70 -4.85
C PRO A 71 16.11 -16.50 -5.80
N LYS A 72 16.70 -17.45 -6.55
CA LYS A 72 16.03 -18.17 -7.64
C LYS A 72 14.68 -18.81 -7.22
N LEU A 73 14.64 -19.50 -6.08
CA LEU A 73 13.43 -20.16 -5.58
C LEU A 73 12.35 -19.14 -5.20
N PHE A 74 12.73 -18.08 -4.48
CA PHE A 74 11.81 -17.00 -4.11
C PHE A 74 11.22 -16.31 -5.34
N ARG A 75 12.08 -16.01 -6.32
CA ARG A 75 11.69 -15.40 -7.60
C ARG A 75 10.71 -16.29 -8.39
N ARG A 76 10.83 -17.62 -8.30
CA ARG A 76 9.92 -18.54 -9.01
C ARG A 76 8.53 -18.64 -8.37
N PHE A 77 8.46 -18.68 -7.04
CA PHE A 77 7.21 -19.02 -6.34
C PHE A 77 6.57 -17.85 -5.59
N VAL A 78 7.37 -17.01 -4.92
CA VAL A 78 6.88 -16.02 -3.96
C VAL A 78 6.78 -14.63 -4.58
N ALA A 79 7.83 -14.16 -5.27
CA ALA A 79 7.84 -12.82 -5.87
C ALA A 79 6.66 -12.57 -6.83
N PRO A 80 6.26 -13.52 -7.72
CA PRO A 80 5.12 -13.32 -8.60
C PRO A 80 3.80 -13.23 -7.87
N PHE A 81 3.69 -13.88 -6.70
CA PHE A 81 2.53 -13.79 -5.84
C PHE A 81 2.45 -12.42 -5.15
N LEU A 82 3.55 -11.95 -4.55
CA LEU A 82 3.62 -10.65 -3.88
C LEU A 82 3.30 -9.50 -4.84
N LEU A 83 3.92 -9.48 -6.03
CA LEU A 83 3.64 -8.46 -7.04
C LEU A 83 2.22 -8.54 -7.60
N ARG A 84 1.67 -9.74 -7.75
CA ARG A 84 0.26 -9.89 -8.16
C ARG A 84 -0.67 -9.33 -7.10
N ARG A 85 -0.36 -9.53 -5.81
CA ARG A 85 -1.13 -8.98 -4.69
C ARG A 85 -1.07 -7.46 -4.66
N GLU A 86 0.13 -6.90 -4.76
CA GLU A 86 0.35 -5.46 -4.81
C GLU A 86 -0.34 -4.81 -6.02
N ALA A 87 -0.11 -5.33 -7.23
CA ALA A 87 -0.76 -4.83 -8.44
C ALA A 87 -2.29 -4.89 -8.33
N ARG A 88 -2.84 -5.97 -7.77
CA ARG A 88 -4.28 -6.10 -7.58
C ARG A 88 -4.83 -5.09 -6.56
N ALA A 89 -4.11 -4.84 -5.47
CA ALA A 89 -4.49 -3.85 -4.47
C ALA A 89 -4.47 -2.45 -5.07
N LEU A 90 -3.40 -2.06 -5.76
CA LEU A 90 -3.28 -0.76 -6.43
C LEU A 90 -4.35 -0.57 -7.53
N GLN A 91 -4.65 -1.61 -8.30
CA GLN A 91 -5.75 -1.57 -9.27
C GLN A 91 -7.10 -1.32 -8.59
N TYR A 92 -7.36 -1.99 -7.47
CA TYR A 92 -8.61 -1.88 -6.72
C TYR A 92 -8.75 -0.50 -6.03
N LEU A 93 -7.62 0.04 -5.57
CA LEU A 93 -7.51 1.35 -4.93
C LEU A 93 -7.30 2.48 -5.94
N ASN A 94 -7.43 2.22 -7.23
CA ASN A 94 -7.25 3.26 -8.22
C ASN A 94 -8.22 4.43 -7.97
N GLY A 95 -7.69 5.65 -8.04
CA GLY A 95 -8.41 6.89 -7.76
C GLY A 95 -8.70 7.14 -6.27
N THR A 96 -8.17 6.34 -5.35
CA THR A 96 -8.22 6.63 -3.92
C THR A 96 -7.13 7.66 -3.57
N PRO A 97 -7.45 8.78 -2.88
CA PRO A 97 -6.46 9.74 -2.41
C PRO A 97 -5.38 9.07 -1.55
N GLY A 98 -4.13 9.52 -1.70
CA GLY A 98 -3.00 8.97 -0.94
C GLY A 98 -2.59 7.54 -1.32
N VAL A 99 -2.98 7.05 -2.51
CA VAL A 99 -2.55 5.75 -3.05
C VAL A 99 -1.94 5.95 -4.45
N PRO A 100 -0.70 5.46 -4.71
CA PRO A 100 -0.10 5.52 -6.04
C PRO A 100 -0.93 4.78 -7.09
N ARG A 101 -0.96 5.30 -8.31
CA ARG A 101 -1.56 4.59 -9.45
C ARG A 101 -0.65 3.47 -9.93
N LEU A 102 -1.20 2.28 -10.18
CA LEU A 102 -0.50 1.26 -10.95
C LEU A 102 -0.53 1.63 -12.43
N TYR A 103 0.63 1.80 -13.06
CA TYR A 103 0.70 2.02 -14.51
C TYR A 103 0.64 0.71 -15.30
N GLY A 104 1.30 -0.34 -14.81
CA GLY A 104 1.31 -1.60 -15.52
C GLY A 104 2.05 -2.71 -14.80
N ARG A 105 1.94 -3.91 -15.36
CA ARG A 105 2.78 -5.05 -15.01
C ARG A 105 3.73 -5.30 -16.16
N ILE A 106 5.04 -5.16 -15.92
CA ILE A 106 6.05 -5.43 -16.94
C ILE A 106 6.09 -6.93 -17.22
N ASP A 107 6.16 -7.74 -16.16
CA ASP A 107 6.19 -9.21 -16.23
C ASP A 107 5.86 -9.82 -14.85
N PRO A 108 6.04 -11.14 -14.62
CA PRO A 108 5.77 -11.72 -13.30
C PRO A 108 6.55 -11.13 -12.13
N LEU A 109 7.71 -10.53 -12.38
CA LEU A 109 8.73 -10.08 -11.42
C LEU A 109 8.91 -8.57 -11.36
N ALA A 110 8.18 -7.80 -12.18
CA ALA A 110 8.19 -6.36 -12.07
C ALA A 110 6.85 -5.68 -12.41
N ILE A 111 6.60 -4.57 -11.72
CA ILE A 111 5.46 -3.68 -11.93
C ILE A 111 5.93 -2.24 -12.05
N THR A 112 5.15 -1.43 -12.78
CA THR A 112 5.33 0.02 -12.90
C THR A 112 4.18 0.74 -12.21
N MET A 113 4.52 1.77 -11.45
CA MET A 113 3.55 2.59 -10.72
C MET A 113 3.99 4.05 -10.68
N GLU A 114 3.09 4.90 -10.23
CA GLU A 114 3.30 6.33 -10.02
C GLU A 114 4.48 6.58 -9.07
N TYR A 115 5.28 7.58 -9.42
CA TYR A 115 6.28 8.13 -8.52
C TYR A 115 5.65 9.21 -7.66
N ILE A 116 5.76 9.05 -6.35
CA ILE A 116 5.34 10.06 -5.37
C ILE A 116 6.59 10.82 -4.93
N GLU A 117 6.65 12.09 -5.31
CA GLU A 117 7.68 13.00 -4.83
C GLU A 117 7.38 13.41 -3.39
N GLY A 118 8.29 13.09 -2.47
CA GLY A 118 8.14 13.40 -1.06
C GLY A 118 9.15 12.67 -0.20
N THR A 119 9.00 12.85 1.10
CA THR A 119 9.91 12.30 2.11
C THR A 119 9.20 11.20 2.92
N PRO A 120 9.80 10.01 3.07
CA PRO A 120 9.26 8.99 3.95
C PRO A 120 9.16 9.47 5.41
N LEU A 121 8.07 9.15 6.11
CA LEU A 121 7.88 9.54 7.53
C LEU A 121 8.91 8.90 8.48
N SER A 122 9.68 7.92 8.00
CA SER A 122 10.80 7.35 8.74
C SER A 122 12.01 8.28 8.86
N GLU A 123 12.15 9.26 7.96
CA GLU A 123 13.29 10.19 7.95
C GLU A 123 13.09 11.37 8.92
N PHE A 124 11.83 11.67 9.26
CA PHE A 124 11.53 12.71 10.24
C PHE A 124 11.81 12.24 11.66
N LYS A 125 12.49 13.11 12.41
CA LYS A 125 12.74 12.96 13.84
C LYS A 125 11.56 13.47 14.67
N GLN A 126 11.64 13.27 15.97
CA GLN A 126 10.65 13.77 16.91
C GLN A 126 10.56 15.30 16.82
N GLY A 127 9.33 15.83 16.73
CA GLY A 127 9.06 17.27 16.61
C GLY A 127 9.25 17.87 15.22
N GLU A 128 9.74 17.11 14.22
CA GLU A 128 9.89 17.61 12.84
C GLU A 128 8.60 17.50 12.01
N LEU A 129 7.66 16.64 12.43
CA LEU A 129 6.37 16.48 11.76
C LEU A 129 5.34 17.44 12.32
N ALA A 130 4.74 18.23 11.42
CA ALA A 130 3.65 19.12 11.76
C ALA A 130 2.42 18.32 12.26
N PRO A 131 1.69 18.78 13.30
CA PRO A 131 0.53 18.08 13.86
C PRO A 131 -0.56 17.74 12.84
N GLU A 132 -0.67 18.51 11.75
CA GLU A 132 -1.66 18.33 10.69
C GLU A 132 -1.40 17.08 9.82
N VAL A 133 -0.19 16.52 9.88
CA VAL A 133 0.17 15.28 9.16
C VAL A 133 -0.59 14.09 9.74
N PHE A 134 -0.81 14.04 11.06
CA PHE A 134 -1.43 12.88 11.72
C PHE A 134 -2.89 12.64 11.29
N PRO A 135 -3.77 13.67 11.24
CA PRO A 135 -5.09 13.52 10.63
C PRO A 135 -5.04 13.07 9.17
N ARG A 136 -4.08 13.56 8.37
CA ARG A 136 -3.94 13.17 6.95
C ARG A 136 -3.54 11.70 6.81
N VAL A 137 -2.66 11.19 7.67
CA VAL A 137 -2.34 9.76 7.75
C VAL A 137 -3.62 8.95 8.02
N GLN A 138 -4.45 9.36 8.99
CA GLN A 138 -5.71 8.67 9.28
C GLN A 138 -6.66 8.70 8.07
N GLN A 139 -6.83 9.86 7.44
CA GLN A 139 -7.70 10.02 6.28
C GLN A 139 -7.29 9.09 5.11
N THR A 140 -5.99 8.95 4.84
CA THR A 140 -5.51 8.02 3.82
C THR A 140 -5.79 6.57 4.19
N ILE A 141 -5.59 6.17 5.45
CA ILE A 141 -5.93 4.82 5.95
C ILE A 141 -7.43 4.55 5.80
N ASP A 142 -8.27 5.49 6.24
CA ASP A 142 -9.73 5.39 6.16
C ASP A 142 -10.20 5.28 4.70
N ALA A 143 -9.60 6.03 3.78
CA ALA A 143 -9.92 5.97 2.36
C ALA A 143 -9.59 4.59 1.74
N ILE A 144 -8.49 3.97 2.17
CA ILE A 144 -8.11 2.61 1.77
C ILE A 144 -9.12 1.59 2.34
N HIS A 145 -9.46 1.72 3.63
CA HIS A 145 -10.40 0.83 4.32
C HIS A 145 -11.83 0.97 3.81
N ALA A 146 -12.26 2.16 3.40
CA ALA A 146 -13.56 2.41 2.81
C ALA A 146 -13.75 1.64 1.49
N ARG A 147 -12.66 1.37 0.76
CA ARG A 147 -12.64 0.47 -0.40
C ARG A 147 -12.65 -1.01 0.01
N GLY A 148 -12.56 -1.35 1.30
CA GLY A 148 -12.49 -2.73 1.79
C GLY A 148 -11.14 -3.39 1.53
N VAL A 149 -10.07 -2.59 1.55
CA VAL A 149 -8.69 -3.06 1.52
C VAL A 149 -8.06 -2.74 2.86
N ALA A 150 -7.28 -3.66 3.41
CA ALA A 150 -6.34 -3.38 4.49
C ALA A 150 -4.93 -3.44 3.92
N HIS A 151 -4.08 -2.50 4.29
CA HIS A 151 -2.70 -2.42 3.82
C HIS A 151 -1.82 -3.47 4.52
N GLY A 152 -1.96 -3.63 5.85
CA GLY A 152 -1.33 -4.68 6.64
C GLY A 152 0.06 -4.38 7.17
N ASP A 153 0.69 -3.28 6.74
CA ASP A 153 2.04 -2.88 7.17
C ASP A 153 2.23 -1.36 7.29
N VAL A 154 1.15 -0.60 7.57
CA VAL A 154 1.22 0.88 7.71
C VAL A 154 2.12 1.31 8.87
N LYS A 155 2.30 0.43 9.86
CA LYS A 155 3.21 0.63 11.00
C LYS A 155 4.65 0.97 10.61
N ARG A 156 5.10 0.59 9.41
CA ARG A 156 6.42 0.96 8.90
C ARG A 156 6.35 2.37 8.36
N ARG A 157 6.96 3.33 9.08
CA ARG A 157 6.99 4.74 8.69
C ARG A 157 7.61 4.99 7.31
N SER A 158 8.46 4.08 6.82
CA SER A 158 9.01 4.10 5.46
C SER A 158 7.96 3.89 4.36
N ASN A 159 6.78 3.38 4.71
CA ASN A 159 5.66 3.16 3.78
C ASN A 159 4.69 4.35 3.71
N LEU A 160 4.97 5.43 4.45
CA LEU A 160 4.21 6.66 4.43
C LEU A 160 5.10 7.76 3.84
N ILE A 161 4.68 8.37 2.75
CA ILE A 161 5.39 9.49 2.10
C ILE A 161 4.59 10.77 2.36
N LEU A 162 5.27 11.80 2.86
CA LEU A 162 4.75 13.17 2.94
C LEU A 162 5.24 13.95 1.72
N THR A 163 4.30 14.44 0.90
CA THR A 163 4.63 15.27 -0.26
C THR A 163 4.95 16.71 0.16
N PRO A 164 5.66 17.50 -0.66
CA PRO A 164 5.86 18.94 -0.41
C PRO A 164 4.55 19.73 -0.29
N GLN A 165 3.47 19.25 -0.91
CA GLN A 165 2.11 19.81 -0.83
C GLN A 165 1.39 19.42 0.48
N GLY A 166 2.03 18.60 1.31
CA GLY A 166 1.52 18.12 2.59
C GLY A 166 0.59 16.92 2.49
N GLU A 167 0.46 16.28 1.33
CA GLU A 167 -0.36 15.08 1.17
C GLU A 167 0.38 13.86 1.70
N VAL A 168 -0.38 12.86 2.18
CA VAL A 168 0.18 11.61 2.70
C VAL A 168 -0.18 10.46 1.78
N PHE A 169 0.85 9.79 1.26
CA PHE A 169 0.71 8.59 0.45
C PHE A 169 1.14 7.35 1.21
N VAL A 170 0.33 6.29 1.13
CA VAL A 170 0.71 4.95 1.58
C VAL A 170 1.27 4.19 0.38
N ILE A 171 2.47 3.63 0.51
CA ILE A 171 3.13 2.83 -0.51
C ILE A 171 3.35 1.39 -0.03
N ASP A 172 3.73 0.50 -0.95
CA ASP A 172 4.05 -0.91 -0.68
C ASP A 172 2.88 -1.79 -0.22
N PHE A 173 1.94 -2.02 -1.13
CA PHE A 173 0.79 -2.89 -0.91
C PHE A 173 1.12 -4.38 -1.05
N ALA A 174 2.40 -4.76 -0.96
CA ALA A 174 2.82 -6.15 -1.03
C ALA A 174 2.18 -7.01 0.06
N ALA A 175 1.73 -6.44 1.18
CA ALA A 175 1.04 -7.11 2.30
C ALA A 175 -0.49 -7.05 2.26
N ALA A 176 -1.08 -6.30 1.33
CA ALA A 176 -2.49 -5.90 1.41
C ALA A 176 -3.49 -7.06 1.28
N ILE A 177 -4.64 -6.92 1.96
CA ILE A 177 -5.76 -7.87 1.91
C ILE A 177 -7.02 -7.16 1.40
N ILE A 178 -7.73 -7.78 0.46
CA ILE A 178 -8.97 -7.26 -0.12
C ILE A 178 -10.15 -8.09 0.40
N GLY A 179 -11.03 -7.44 1.17
CA GLY A 179 -12.13 -8.04 1.95
C GLY A 179 -13.54 -7.83 1.39
N ARG A 180 -13.68 -7.33 0.16
CA ARG A 180 -15.00 -7.23 -0.51
C ARG A 180 -15.26 -8.43 -1.42
N ARG A 181 -15.35 -9.61 -0.82
CA ARG A 181 -15.64 -10.86 -1.53
C ARG A 181 -16.91 -11.51 -0.96
N PRO A 182 -18.07 -11.35 -1.62
CA PRO A 182 -19.36 -11.81 -1.08
C PRO A 182 -19.39 -13.29 -0.69
N LEU A 183 -18.65 -14.14 -1.43
CA LEU A 183 -18.58 -15.59 -1.23
C LEU A 183 -17.35 -16.05 -0.42
N HIS A 184 -16.61 -15.13 0.22
CA HIS A 184 -15.41 -15.48 0.99
C HIS A 184 -15.41 -14.82 2.38
N PRO A 185 -16.26 -15.30 3.32
CA PRO A 185 -16.42 -14.69 4.64
C PRO A 185 -15.10 -14.65 5.44
N ILE A 186 -14.25 -15.67 5.31
CA ILE A 186 -12.93 -15.73 5.95
C ILE A 186 -12.03 -14.58 5.47
N MET A 187 -12.05 -14.25 4.17
CA MET A 187 -11.22 -13.18 3.63
C MET A 187 -11.72 -11.80 4.06
N ASN A 188 -13.04 -11.63 4.16
CA ASN A 188 -13.64 -10.40 4.66
C ASN A 188 -13.28 -10.21 6.14
N TRP A 189 -13.38 -11.28 6.94
CA TRP A 189 -12.93 -11.27 8.33
C TRP A 189 -11.43 -10.95 8.46
N LEU A 190 -10.56 -11.61 7.68
CA LEU A 190 -9.12 -11.33 7.67
C LEU A 190 -8.82 -9.87 7.32
N GLN A 191 -9.53 -9.30 6.35
CA GLN A 191 -9.38 -7.89 6.00
C GLN A 191 -9.79 -7.00 7.16
N HIS A 192 -10.91 -7.25 7.83
CA HIS A 192 -11.31 -6.48 9.02
C HIS A 192 -10.27 -6.57 10.14
N GLN A 193 -9.68 -7.75 10.37
CA GLN A 193 -8.62 -7.89 11.37
C GLN A 193 -7.38 -7.10 11.00
N MET A 194 -6.97 -7.12 9.73
CA MET A 194 -5.81 -6.34 9.27
C MET A 194 -6.09 -4.83 9.26
N ALA A 195 -7.32 -4.40 8.96
CA ALA A 195 -7.72 -3.00 9.07
C ALA A 195 -7.57 -2.50 10.52
N ALA A 196 -8.02 -3.29 11.49
CA ALA A 196 -7.82 -2.97 12.90
C ALA A 196 -6.34 -2.93 13.32
N VAL A 197 -5.45 -3.65 12.63
CA VAL A 197 -3.99 -3.53 12.83
C VAL A 197 -3.46 -2.25 12.20
N ASP A 198 -3.92 -1.87 11.01
CA ASP A 198 -3.55 -0.62 10.35
C ASP A 198 -3.95 0.59 11.20
N ASP A 199 -5.12 0.58 11.83
CA ASP A 199 -5.62 1.66 12.69
C ASP A 199 -4.72 1.93 13.91
N LYS A 200 -3.99 0.91 14.38
CA LYS A 200 -2.99 1.08 15.46
C LYS A 200 -1.71 1.74 14.97
N SER A 201 -1.52 1.91 13.67
CA SER A 201 -0.29 2.48 13.10
C SER A 201 -0.16 3.97 13.39
N LEU A 202 -1.27 4.72 13.40
CA LEU A 202 -1.24 6.14 13.71
C LEU A 202 -0.86 6.42 15.18
N PRO A 203 -1.49 5.79 16.20
CA PRO A 203 -1.03 5.90 17.58
C PRO A 203 0.45 5.53 17.77
N ARG A 204 0.92 4.50 17.06
CA ARG A 204 2.35 4.10 17.09
C ARG A 204 3.26 5.15 16.47
N LEU A 205 2.82 5.77 15.37
CA LEU A 205 3.54 6.88 14.75
C LEU A 205 3.62 8.06 15.72
N LYS A 206 2.48 8.53 16.26
CA LYS A 206 2.43 9.60 17.26
C LYS A 206 3.36 9.30 18.44
N LYS A 207 3.28 8.10 19.03
CA LYS A 207 4.16 7.69 20.12
C LYS A 207 5.66 7.79 19.79
N ALA A 208 6.05 7.58 18.53
CA ALA A 208 7.44 7.61 18.10
C ALA A 208 7.97 9.01 17.77
N VAL A 209 7.12 9.92 17.28
CA VAL A 209 7.57 11.22 16.74
C VAL A 209 6.90 12.45 17.34
N ALA A 210 5.78 12.30 18.04
CA ALA A 210 5.01 13.37 18.67
C ALA A 210 4.16 12.80 19.84
N PRO A 211 4.81 12.24 20.89
CA PRO A 211 4.11 11.62 22.01
C PRO A 211 3.15 12.59 22.72
N GLU A 212 3.42 13.90 22.67
CA GLU A 212 2.57 14.97 23.19
C GLU A 212 1.21 15.08 22.47
N LEU A 213 1.08 14.53 21.26
CA LEU A 213 -0.18 14.53 20.49
C LEU A 213 -1.02 13.25 20.67
N LEU A 214 -0.60 12.36 21.58
CA LEU A 214 -1.37 11.16 21.93
C LEU A 214 -2.61 11.54 22.72
N THR A 215 -3.76 11.13 22.21
CA THR A 215 -5.06 11.27 22.88
C THR A 215 -5.37 10.04 23.73
N GLU A 216 -6.35 10.13 24.64
CA GLU A 216 -6.85 8.96 25.38
C GLU A 216 -7.35 7.85 24.44
N ALA A 217 -8.01 8.22 23.34
CA ALA A 217 -8.45 7.28 22.31
C ALA A 217 -7.27 6.57 21.62
N ASP A 218 -6.13 7.25 21.44
CA ASP A 218 -4.92 6.63 20.89
C ASP A 218 -4.36 5.57 21.87
N TRP A 219 -4.35 5.88 23.17
CA TRP A 219 -3.96 4.93 24.22
C TRP A 219 -4.88 3.72 24.29
N GLU A 220 -6.19 3.94 24.19
CA GLU A 220 -7.19 2.88 24.15
C GLU A 220 -6.95 1.95 22.96
N LYS A 221 -6.73 2.50 21.75
CA LYS A 221 -6.40 1.72 20.55
C LYS A 221 -5.11 0.90 20.69
N LEU A 222 -4.09 1.46 21.36
CA LEU A 222 -2.82 0.75 21.59
C LEU A 222 -2.99 -0.44 22.54
N ASN A 223 -3.78 -0.25 23.61
CA ASN A 223 -3.95 -1.23 24.67
C ASN A 223 -4.98 -2.32 24.33
N ASN A 224 -5.96 -2.02 23.47
CA ASN A 224 -7.01 -2.97 23.09
C ASN A 224 -6.49 -4.03 22.12
N PRO A 225 -6.49 -5.33 22.48
CA PRO A 225 -6.01 -6.38 21.59
C PRO A 225 -6.93 -6.56 20.38
N THR A 226 -6.34 -6.74 19.19
CA THR A 226 -7.09 -7.05 17.96
C THR A 226 -7.82 -8.40 18.11
N GLY A 227 -8.79 -8.68 17.25
CA GLY A 227 -9.51 -9.96 17.30
C GLY A 227 -8.58 -11.17 17.09
N LEU A 228 -7.55 -11.02 16.25
CA LEU A 228 -6.46 -12.01 16.09
C LEU A 228 -5.66 -12.19 17.38
N GLU A 229 -5.26 -11.11 18.04
CA GLU A 229 -4.54 -11.16 19.33
C GLU A 229 -5.40 -11.82 20.42
N ARG A 230 -6.71 -11.53 20.45
CA ARG A 230 -7.66 -12.18 21.37
C ARG A 230 -7.81 -13.68 21.08
N LEU A 231 -7.89 -14.07 19.81
CA LEU A 231 -7.96 -15.48 19.42
C LEU A 231 -6.67 -16.23 19.77
N ALA A 232 -5.50 -15.65 19.47
CA ALA A 232 -4.21 -16.24 19.81
C ALA A 232 -4.04 -16.42 21.32
N ARG A 233 -4.43 -15.42 22.14
CA ARG A 233 -4.43 -15.54 23.61
C ARG A 233 -5.35 -16.67 24.09
N ARG A 234 -6.52 -16.86 23.48
CA ARG A 234 -7.44 -17.97 23.82
C ARG A 234 -6.89 -19.34 23.44
N LEU A 235 -6.08 -19.44 22.39
CA LEU A 235 -5.47 -20.69 21.93
C LEU A 235 -4.18 -21.03 22.69
N LEU A 236 -3.43 -20.03 23.15
CA LEU A 236 -2.18 -20.20 23.91
C LEU A 236 -2.42 -20.38 25.42
N ASN A 237 -3.56 -19.91 25.93
CA ASN A 237 -3.97 -20.12 27.33
C ASN A 237 -4.86 -21.38 27.50
N ARG A 238 -4.72 -22.36 26.60
CA ARG A 238 -5.33 -23.70 26.64
C ARG A 238 -4.24 -24.75 26.70
#